data_AF-A0A496TJJ1-F1
#
_entry.id   AF-A0A496TJJ1-F1
#
_cell.length_a   1.000
_cell.length_b   1.000
_cell.length_c   1.000
_cell.angle_alpha   90.00
_cell.angle_beta   90.00
_cell.angle_gamma   90.00
#
_symmetry.space_group_name_H-M   'P 1'
#
loop_
_entity.id
_entity.type
_entity.pdbx_description
1 polymer ?
#
loop_
_entity_poly.entity_id
_entity_poly.type
_entity_poly.pdbx_seq_one_letter_code
_entity_poly.pdbx_strand_id
1 'polypeptide(L)'
;VLGKLQPEDVSVELYYGQLDSEGKLTKAVGIAEMERVQTAGDGVHIFTGKIPCTQSGRYGFAVRVLPKCQDLIHRYEPGLILWE
;
A
#
# COMPACT_ATOMS: atom_id res chain seq x y z
N VAL A 1 -8.70 -9.78 -1.24
CA VAL A 1 -8.95 -10.85 -0.24
C VAL A 1 -7.62 -11.51 0.04
N LEU A 2 -7.22 -11.69 1.31
CA LEU A 2 -5.90 -12.25 1.67
C LEU A 2 -5.88 -13.79 1.67
N GLY A 3 -7.05 -14.43 1.58
CA GLY A 3 -7.15 -15.89 1.52
C GLY A 3 -6.70 -16.52 2.83
N LYS A 4 -5.60 -17.29 2.79
CA LYS A 4 -5.04 -17.99 3.97
C LYS A 4 -4.01 -17.15 4.75
N LEU A 5 -3.58 -16.02 4.19
CA LEU A 5 -2.60 -15.15 4.85
C LEU A 5 -3.27 -14.37 5.97
N GLN A 6 -2.58 -14.22 7.08
CA GLN A 6 -3.01 -13.34 8.15
C GLN A 6 -2.64 -11.88 7.80
N PRO A 7 -3.40 -10.88 8.29
CA PRO A 7 -3.07 -9.48 8.07
C PRO A 7 -1.68 -9.08 8.55
N GLU A 8 -1.15 -9.78 9.55
CA GLU A 8 0.18 -9.56 10.12
C GLU A 8 1.30 -10.06 9.20
N ASP A 9 0.99 -10.99 8.29
CA ASP A 9 1.92 -11.54 7.30
C ASP A 9 2.11 -10.61 6.09
N VAL A 10 1.38 -9.49 6.03
CA VAL A 10 1.43 -8.53 4.94
C VAL A 10 1.61 -7.09 5.43
N SER A 11 2.22 -6.27 4.59
CA SER A 11 2.21 -4.82 4.72
C SER A 11 1.45 -4.25 3.53
N VAL A 12 0.41 -3.48 3.83
CA VAL A 12 -0.37 -2.76 2.81
C VAL A 12 0.10 -1.32 2.83
N GLU A 13 0.54 -0.82 1.68
CA GLU A 13 1.15 0.50 1.58
C GLU A 13 0.48 1.34 0.48
N LEU A 14 0.34 2.63 0.76
CA LEU A 14 0.00 3.65 -0.22
C LEU A 14 1.29 4.20 -0.82
N TYR A 15 1.46 4.01 -2.13
CA TYR A 15 2.47 4.68 -2.93
C TYR A 15 1.83 5.91 -3.55
N TYR A 16 2.19 7.11 -3.09
CA TYR A 16 1.47 8.33 -3.45
C TYR A 16 2.40 9.45 -3.89
N GLY A 17 1.85 10.37 -4.68
CA GLY A 17 2.61 11.49 -5.21
C GLY A 17 1.78 12.40 -6.10
N GLN A 18 2.46 13.34 -6.74
CA GLN A 18 1.83 14.25 -7.69
C GLN A 18 1.53 13.52 -9.00
N LEU A 19 0.42 13.90 -9.62
CA LEU A 19 0.07 13.49 -10.97
C LEU A 19 0.57 14.53 -11.98
N ASP A 20 1.02 14.04 -13.14
CA ASP A 20 1.30 14.90 -14.28
C ASP A 20 0.00 15.38 -14.97
N SER A 21 0.15 16.12 -16.07
CA SER A 21 -0.97 16.61 -16.87
C SER A 21 -1.84 15.48 -17.47
N GLU A 22 -1.26 14.30 -17.68
CA GLU A 22 -1.95 13.11 -18.17
C GLU A 22 -2.62 12.30 -17.05
N GLY A 23 -2.46 12.70 -15.78
CA GLY A 23 -2.99 11.97 -14.64
C GLY A 23 -2.15 10.74 -14.26
N LYS A 24 -0.91 10.63 -14.73
CA LYS A 24 0.00 9.55 -14.38
C LYS A 24 0.84 9.93 -13.17
N LEU A 25 1.05 8.95 -12.30
CA LEU A 25 1.93 9.08 -11.15
C LEU A 25 3.37 8.88 -11.62
N THR A 26 4.06 9.97 -11.96
CA THR A 26 5.42 9.92 -12.52
C THR A 26 6.50 9.80 -11.45
N LYS A 27 6.24 10.32 -10.24
CA LYS A 27 7.14 10.22 -9.10
C LYS A 27 6.35 10.19 -7.79
N ALA A 28 6.50 9.11 -7.01
CA ALA A 28 5.98 9.15 -5.65
C ALA A 28 6.74 10.17 -4.81
N VAL A 29 5.96 10.89 -4.03
CA VAL A 29 6.43 11.80 -3.00
C VAL A 29 6.68 11.03 -1.70
N GLY A 30 5.99 9.90 -1.49
CA GLY A 30 6.19 9.08 -0.32
C GLY A 30 5.46 7.73 -0.35
N ILE A 31 5.71 6.97 0.71
CA ILE A 31 5.05 5.71 1.02
C ILE A 31 4.41 5.86 2.40
N ALA A 32 3.14 5.45 2.55
CA ALA A 32 2.47 5.39 3.84
C ALA A 32 1.95 3.97 4.10
N GLU A 33 2.35 3.36 5.21
CA GLU A 33 1.79 2.07 5.64
C GLU A 33 0.33 2.27 6.08
N MET A 34 -0.55 1.37 5.65
CA MET A 34 -1.96 1.38 5.98
C MET A 34 -2.19 0.56 7.24
N GLU A 35 -3.09 1.04 8.10
CA GLU A 35 -3.48 0.36 9.32
C GLU A 35 -4.68 -0.54 9.07
N ARG A 36 -4.62 -1.78 9.57
CA ARG A 36 -5.79 -2.65 9.58
C ARG A 36 -6.82 -2.11 10.56
N VAL A 37 -8.01 -1.78 10.08
CA VAL A 37 -9.10 -1.25 10.91
C VAL A 37 -10.19 -2.27 11.19
N GLN A 38 -10.35 -3.28 10.34
CA GLN A 38 -11.40 -4.30 10.51
C GLN A 38 -11.03 -5.61 9.83
N THR A 39 -11.49 -6.72 10.43
CA THR A 39 -11.61 -8.02 9.76
C THR A 39 -13.10 -8.25 9.48
N ALA A 40 -13.45 -8.37 8.20
CA ALA A 40 -14.85 -8.48 7.76
C ALA A 40 -15.33 -9.95 7.60
N GLY A 41 -14.50 -10.93 7.98
CA GLY A 41 -14.75 -12.36 7.77
C GLY A 41 -14.17 -12.88 6.45
N ASP A 42 -14.11 -14.20 6.28
CA ASP A 42 -13.72 -14.88 5.02
C ASP A 42 -12.39 -14.41 4.38
N GLY A 43 -11.38 -14.07 5.20
CA GLY A 43 -10.09 -13.57 4.70
C GLY A 43 -10.16 -12.17 4.08
N VAL A 44 -11.26 -11.44 4.32
CA VAL A 44 -11.44 -10.04 3.93
C VAL A 44 -11.05 -9.14 5.10
N HIS A 45 -10.13 -8.23 4.81
CA HIS A 45 -9.61 -7.27 5.78
C HIS A 45 -9.65 -5.88 5.20
N ILE A 46 -9.98 -4.90 6.05
CA ILE A 46 -10.07 -3.50 5.68
C ILE A 46 -8.84 -2.78 6.24
N PHE A 47 -8.13 -2.10 5.36
CA PHE A 47 -6.98 -1.28 5.67
C PHE A 47 -7.30 0.17 5.36
N THR A 48 -6.84 1.08 6.22
CA THR A 48 -7.00 2.52 6.07
C THR A 48 -5.64 3.18 6.12
N GLY A 49 -5.31 3.98 5.11
CA GLY A 49 -4.12 4.83 5.09
C GLY A 49 -4.51 6.29 4.91
N LYS A 50 -3.58 7.18 5.25
CA LYS A 50 -3.75 8.63 5.07
C LYS A 50 -2.60 9.16 4.24
N ILE A 51 -2.92 10.00 3.27
CA ILE A 51 -1.94 10.68 2.42
C ILE A 51 -1.82 12.13 2.90
N PRO A 52 -0.68 12.56 3.43
CA PRO A 52 -0.47 13.95 3.78
C PRO A 52 -0.34 14.79 2.50
N CYS A 53 -1.38 15.57 2.20
CA CYS A 53 -1.38 16.51 1.08
C CYS A 53 -0.75 17.83 1.53
N THR A 54 0.59 17.88 1.50
CA THR A 54 1.37 19.05 1.98
C THR A 54 1.48 20.18 0.97
N GLN A 55 1.18 19.92 -0.30
CA GLN A 55 1.20 20.90 -1.39
C GLN A 55 -0.15 20.89 -2.11
N SER A 56 -0.51 22.01 -2.72
CA SER A 56 -1.69 22.08 -3.59
C SER A 56 -1.39 21.42 -4.94
N GLY A 57 -2.41 20.82 -5.55
CA GLY A 57 -2.29 20.17 -6.86
C GLY A 57 -3.01 18.82 -6.91
N ARG A 58 -2.84 18.11 -8.02
CA ARG A 58 -3.41 16.77 -8.20
C ARG A 58 -2.52 15.73 -7.54
N TYR A 59 -3.09 14.97 -6.62
CA TYR A 59 -2.45 13.82 -6.01
C TYR A 59 -3.03 12.54 -6.58
N GLY A 60 -2.16 11.55 -6.74
CA GLY A 60 -2.52 10.18 -7.09
C GLY A 60 -1.91 9.23 -6.08
N PHE A 61 -2.46 8.03 -6.04
CA PHE A 61 -1.93 6.94 -5.25
C PHE A 61 -2.18 5.62 -5.96
N ALA A 62 -1.33 4.65 -5.63
CA ALA A 62 -1.54 3.24 -5.91
C ALA A 62 -1.44 2.49 -4.59
N VAL A 63 -2.18 1.39 -4.47
CA VAL A 63 -2.08 0.50 -3.31
C VAL A 63 -1.15 -0.64 -3.69
N ARG A 64 -0.28 -1.02 -2.76
CA ARG A 64 0.51 -2.25 -2.90
C ARG A 64 0.45 -3.11 -1.66
N VAL A 65 0.55 -4.41 -1.86
CA VAL A 65 0.64 -5.41 -0.79
C VAL A 65 1.98 -6.11 -0.90
N LEU A 66 2.72 -6.15 0.20
CA LEU A 66 4.01 -6.82 0.33
C LEU A 66 3.95 -7.88 1.45
N PRO A 67 4.75 -8.95 1.39
CA PRO A 67 4.95 -9.82 2.53
C PRO A 67 5.62 -9.06 3.69
N LYS A 68 5.19 -9.36 4.90
CA LYS A 68 5.74 -8.83 6.15
C LYS A 68 6.17 -10.00 7.03
N CYS A 69 7.46 -10.17 7.22
CA CYS A 69 8.05 -11.15 8.12
C CYS A 69 9.30 -10.55 8.77
N GLN A 70 9.53 -10.81 10.05
CA GLN A 70 10.74 -10.35 10.75
C GLN A 70 12.03 -10.93 10.15
N ASP A 71 11.95 -12.12 9.55
CA ASP A 71 13.09 -12.83 8.97
C ASP A 71 13.32 -12.49 7.48
N LEU A 72 12.49 -11.62 6.89
CA LEU A 72 12.70 -11.18 5.51
C LEU A 72 13.88 -10.19 5.46
N ILE A 73 14.98 -10.63 4.85
CA ILE A 73 16.22 -9.84 4.68
C ILE A 73 15.95 -8.58 3.83
N HIS A 74 15.04 -8.66 2.87
CA HIS A 74 14.68 -7.54 1.99
C HIS A 74 13.16 -7.37 1.89
N ARG A 75 12.62 -6.25 2.40
CA ARG A 75 11.18 -5.91 2.29
C ARG A 75 10.66 -5.88 0.84
N TYR A 76 11.55 -5.69 -0.14
CA TYR A 76 11.23 -5.59 -1.56
C TYR A 76 11.71 -6.81 -2.34
N GLU A 77 11.32 -8.01 -1.89
CA GLU A 77 11.62 -9.23 -2.62
C GLU A 77 10.92 -9.20 -4.01
N PRO A 78 11.67 -9.25 -5.12
CA PRO A 78 11.09 -9.18 -6.46
C PRO A 78 10.07 -10.30 -6.68
N GLY A 79 8.92 -9.97 -7.28
CA GLY A 79 7.85 -10.95 -7.59
C GLY A 79 6.84 -11.18 -6.46
N LEU A 80 7.02 -10.59 -5.28
CA LEU A 80 6.08 -10.68 -4.16
C LEU A 80 5.33 -9.37 -3.87
N ILE A 81 5.36 -8.42 -4.80
CA ILE A 81 4.65 -7.14 -4.69
C ILE A 81 3.41 -7.19 -5.60
N LEU A 82 2.24 -7.11 -5.00
CA LEU A 82 0.98 -6.95 -5.73
C LEU A 82 0.59 -5.46 -5.78
N TRP A 83 0.22 -4.97 -6.95
CA TRP A 83 -0.26 -3.60 -7.19
C TRP A 83 -1.74 -3.61 -7.59
N GLU A 84 -2.52 -2.71 -7.00
CA GLU A 84 -3.94 -2.45 -7.32
C GLU A 84 -4.23 -0.94 -7.41
#